data_AF-A0A915MTB0-F1
#
_entry.id   AF-A0A915MTB0-F1
#
_cell.length_a   1.000
_cell.length_b   1.000
_cell.length_c   1.000
_cell.angle_alpha   90.00
_cell.angle_beta   90.00
_cell.angle_gamma   90.00
#
_symmetry.space_group_name_H-M   'P 1'
#
loop_
_entity.id
_entity.type
_entity.pdbx_description
1 polymer ?
#
loop_
_entity_poly.entity_id
_entity_poly.type
_entity_poly.pdbx_seq_one_letter_code
_entity_poly.pdbx_strand_id
1 'polypeptide(L)'
;MAYDKMNGDIREEQQKDPKEFLWQGLVGETRVKEPGQLAGNPFQIESCLNCTLVILDQTASITIDDCRDCLIICGPCKGSLFLRDCKNLLILAICQQFRTRDCRHLNAHLFCTTCPTIEETDLEVAPLLLNYCGLQSQMHAAGISPFSNRWNQVHNFTPDSGKCNVRQNLNPRITNSFNSHLIQKLEHFLFNSKNWQFSMGNKRESKLFVAGLGIKKGEGQNGEEEKFLLLIQPPPNENSSESGGGMRFYAESIGITKELINLEGIKLAAMHDIDMKQGEWENIICGKKENNNLKNIIGNKSRKIVALEIYGPKGSQTKIEEICQQKERKATNARLVDSEHMENCRKQLYRLCEIRQSI
;
A
#
# COMPACT_ATOMS: atom_id res chain seq x y z
N MET A 1 -3.23 -58.31 7.40
CA MET A 1 -4.12 -57.45 8.21
C MET A 1 -3.74 -56.02 7.90
N ALA A 2 -4.50 -55.38 7.03
CA ALA A 2 -4.24 -54.04 6.53
C ALA A 2 -4.61 -53.01 7.59
N TYR A 3 -3.65 -52.14 7.90
CA TYR A 3 -3.86 -50.88 8.60
C TYR A 3 -4.41 -49.88 7.60
N ASP A 4 -5.70 -49.59 7.64
CA ASP A 4 -6.29 -48.42 6.99
C ASP A 4 -7.55 -47.99 7.72
N LYS A 5 -7.44 -46.84 8.40
CA LYS A 5 -8.48 -45.82 8.63
C LYS A 5 -7.98 -44.84 9.70
N MET A 6 -7.26 -43.82 9.25
CA MET A 6 -7.15 -42.56 9.97
C MET A 6 -7.92 -41.52 9.15
N ASN A 7 -9.20 -41.36 9.50
CA ASN A 7 -10.02 -40.24 9.04
C ASN A 7 -9.50 -38.97 9.72
N GLY A 8 -9.17 -37.95 8.93
CA GLY A 8 -8.85 -36.61 9.41
C GLY A 8 -9.34 -35.58 8.39
N ASP A 9 -10.56 -35.09 8.61
CA ASP A 9 -11.21 -33.87 8.10
C ASP A 9 -10.62 -33.21 6.85
N ILE A 10 -11.09 -33.66 5.68
CA ILE A 10 -11.15 -32.82 4.49
C ILE A 10 -12.29 -31.83 4.74
N ARG A 11 -11.97 -30.55 5.02
CA ARG A 11 -12.97 -29.49 4.95
C ARG A 11 -13.45 -29.42 3.51
N GLU A 12 -14.68 -29.86 3.26
CA GLU A 12 -15.36 -29.60 1.98
C GLU A 12 -15.38 -28.07 1.78
N GLU A 13 -14.56 -27.57 0.86
CA GLU A 13 -14.74 -26.21 0.34
C GLU A 13 -16.10 -26.18 -0.35
N GLN A 14 -17.11 -25.68 0.36
CA GLN A 14 -18.43 -25.45 -0.22
C GLN A 14 -18.25 -24.54 -1.44
N GLN A 15 -18.54 -25.09 -2.61
CA GLN A 15 -18.46 -24.39 -3.88
C GLN A 15 -19.49 -23.25 -3.87
N LYS A 16 -19.03 -22.02 -3.61
CA LYS A 16 -19.87 -20.82 -3.56
C LYS A 16 -20.50 -20.55 -4.94
N ASP A 17 -21.74 -20.06 -4.97
CA ASP A 17 -22.43 -19.70 -6.20
C ASP A 17 -21.64 -18.61 -6.94
N PRO A 18 -21.28 -18.78 -8.23
CA PRO A 18 -20.59 -17.77 -9.02
C PRO A 18 -21.25 -16.38 -8.98
N LYS A 19 -22.57 -16.31 -8.82
CA LYS A 19 -23.32 -15.04 -8.68
C LYS A 19 -22.94 -14.25 -7.44
N GLU A 20 -22.38 -14.90 -6.41
CA GLU A 20 -21.89 -14.19 -5.23
C GLU A 20 -20.68 -13.31 -5.53
N PHE A 21 -19.98 -13.55 -6.65
CA PHE A 21 -18.76 -12.85 -7.05
C PHE A 21 -18.96 -11.87 -8.21
N LEU A 22 -20.22 -11.56 -8.53
CA LEU A 22 -20.61 -10.70 -9.63
C LEU A 22 -21.65 -9.68 -9.19
N TRP A 23 -21.43 -8.42 -9.53
CA TRP A 23 -22.47 -7.40 -9.58
C TRP A 23 -22.68 -6.98 -11.02
N GLN A 24 -23.87 -7.23 -11.56
CA GLN A 24 -24.18 -6.96 -12.97
C GLN A 24 -25.50 -6.23 -13.12
N GLY A 25 -25.54 -5.21 -13.98
CA GLY A 25 -26.79 -4.55 -14.39
C GLY A 25 -27.50 -3.77 -13.28
N LEU A 26 -26.78 -3.40 -12.21
CA LEU A 26 -27.36 -2.66 -11.09
C LEU A 26 -27.61 -1.20 -11.48
N VAL A 27 -28.73 -0.62 -11.03
CA VAL A 27 -29.08 0.77 -11.32
C VAL A 27 -29.51 1.51 -10.06
N GLY A 28 -28.75 2.54 -9.67
CA GLY A 28 -29.07 3.37 -8.50
C GLY A 28 -28.94 2.65 -7.15
N GLU A 29 -28.31 1.47 -7.13
CA GLU A 29 -28.22 0.63 -5.94
C GLU A 29 -26.99 0.96 -5.09
N THR A 30 -27.09 0.66 -3.79
CA THR A 30 -25.95 0.60 -2.88
C THR A 30 -25.72 -0.85 -2.46
N ARG A 31 -24.55 -1.41 -2.74
CA ARG A 31 -24.18 -2.79 -2.38
C ARG A 31 -22.88 -2.82 -1.60
N VAL A 32 -22.81 -3.73 -0.63
CA VAL A 32 -21.64 -3.91 0.23
C VAL A 32 -21.27 -5.39 0.26
N LYS A 33 -19.97 -5.69 0.09
CA LYS A 33 -19.36 -6.97 0.49
C LYS A 33 -18.62 -6.78 1.79
N GLU A 34 -18.99 -7.56 2.78
CA GLU A 34 -18.46 -7.50 4.15
C GLU A 34 -17.15 -8.30 4.27
N PRO A 35 -16.31 -8.00 5.28
CA PRO A 35 -15.12 -8.79 5.57
C PRO A 35 -15.41 -10.30 5.64
N GLY A 36 -14.59 -11.10 4.96
CA GLY A 36 -14.70 -12.56 4.92
C GLY A 36 -15.69 -13.14 3.90
N GLN A 37 -16.53 -12.32 3.25
CA GLN A 37 -17.47 -12.81 2.25
C GLN A 37 -16.79 -13.28 0.96
N LEU A 38 -15.73 -12.59 0.53
CA LEU A 38 -14.99 -12.88 -0.70
C LEU A 38 -13.77 -13.76 -0.43
N ALA A 39 -13.13 -13.63 0.72
CA ALA A 39 -12.04 -14.48 1.18
C ALA A 39 -10.90 -14.66 0.14
N GLY A 40 -10.58 -13.60 -0.60
CA GLY A 40 -9.50 -13.62 -1.60
C GLY A 40 -9.91 -14.20 -2.96
N ASN A 41 -11.19 -14.45 -3.22
CA ASN A 41 -11.66 -14.83 -4.57
C ASN A 41 -11.68 -13.62 -5.52
N PRO A 42 -11.66 -13.85 -6.85
CA PRO A 42 -11.92 -12.82 -7.85
C PRO A 42 -13.31 -12.20 -7.70
N PHE A 43 -13.49 -10.96 -8.16
CA PHE A 43 -14.78 -10.29 -8.17
C PHE A 43 -15.00 -9.50 -9.48
N GLN A 44 -16.23 -9.44 -9.97
CA GLN A 44 -16.58 -8.76 -11.21
C GLN A 44 -17.70 -7.73 -10.98
N ILE A 45 -17.58 -6.58 -11.62
CA ILE A 45 -18.60 -5.53 -11.64
C ILE A 45 -18.85 -5.15 -13.10
N GLU A 46 -20.07 -5.30 -13.58
CA GLU A 46 -20.38 -5.17 -15.01
C GLU A 46 -21.66 -4.36 -15.24
N SER A 47 -21.64 -3.44 -16.21
CA SER A 47 -22.82 -2.69 -16.69
C SER A 47 -23.65 -2.06 -15.57
N CYS A 48 -22.99 -1.52 -14.53
CA CYS A 48 -23.66 -0.86 -13.41
C CYS A 48 -23.78 0.65 -13.66
N LEU A 49 -24.94 1.23 -13.33
CA LEU A 49 -25.24 2.64 -13.54
C LEU A 49 -25.62 3.31 -12.21
N ASN A 50 -25.04 4.48 -11.93
CA ASN A 50 -25.46 5.33 -10.81
C ASN A 50 -25.35 4.66 -9.42
N CYS A 51 -24.48 3.66 -9.25
CA CYS A 51 -24.40 2.84 -8.04
C CYS A 51 -23.37 3.32 -7.03
N THR A 52 -23.46 2.80 -5.80
CA THR A 52 -22.41 2.86 -4.77
C THR A 52 -22.04 1.44 -4.36
N LEU A 53 -20.86 0.98 -4.77
CA LEU A 53 -20.43 -0.41 -4.70
C LEU A 53 -19.19 -0.52 -3.81
N VAL A 54 -19.30 -1.24 -2.70
CA VAL A 54 -18.29 -1.21 -1.64
C VAL A 54 -17.85 -2.63 -1.30
N ILE A 55 -16.57 -2.93 -1.51
CA ILE A 55 -15.96 -4.22 -1.22
C ILE A 55 -15.01 -4.04 -0.03
N LEU A 56 -15.42 -4.47 1.17
CA LEU A 56 -14.65 -4.38 2.41
C LEU A 56 -13.95 -5.71 2.74
N ASP A 57 -13.47 -6.40 1.72
CA ASP A 57 -12.75 -7.67 1.86
C ASP A 57 -11.57 -7.76 0.90
N GLN A 58 -10.68 -8.71 1.14
CA GLN A 58 -9.60 -8.99 0.21
C GLN A 58 -10.10 -9.78 -1.01
N THR A 59 -9.50 -9.53 -2.17
CA THR A 59 -9.81 -10.21 -3.44
C THR A 59 -8.53 -10.64 -4.16
N ALA A 60 -8.62 -11.65 -5.03
CA ALA A 60 -7.51 -12.04 -5.91
C ALA A 60 -7.34 -11.05 -7.06
N SER A 61 -8.45 -10.67 -7.69
CA SER A 61 -8.53 -9.70 -8.79
C SER A 61 -9.91 -9.07 -8.82
N ILE A 62 -10.02 -7.90 -9.44
CA ILE A 62 -11.30 -7.23 -9.66
C ILE A 62 -11.34 -6.73 -11.11
N THR A 63 -12.40 -7.06 -11.85
CA THR A 63 -12.70 -6.46 -13.15
C THR A 63 -13.92 -5.57 -13.05
N ILE A 64 -13.85 -4.38 -13.66
CA ILE A 64 -14.94 -3.40 -13.69
C ILE A 64 -15.17 -2.98 -15.14
N ASP A 65 -16.31 -3.35 -15.69
CA ASP A 65 -16.61 -3.21 -17.12
C ASP A 65 -17.90 -2.43 -17.35
N ASP A 66 -17.88 -1.49 -18.30
CA ASP A 66 -19.05 -0.69 -18.73
C ASP A 66 -19.84 -0.06 -17.56
N CYS A 67 -19.14 0.36 -16.51
CA CYS A 67 -19.77 1.01 -15.36
C CYS A 67 -19.79 2.53 -15.53
N ARG A 68 -20.92 3.15 -15.16
CA ARG A 68 -21.17 4.59 -15.36
C ARG A 68 -21.72 5.27 -14.12
N ASP A 69 -21.22 6.46 -13.82
CA ASP A 69 -21.69 7.30 -12.71
C ASP A 69 -21.67 6.57 -11.35
N CYS A 70 -20.69 5.70 -11.15
CA CYS A 70 -20.57 4.87 -9.94
C CYS A 70 -19.48 5.38 -8.99
N LEU A 71 -19.76 5.25 -7.69
CA LEU A 71 -18.76 5.26 -6.63
C LEU A 71 -18.38 3.81 -6.33
N ILE A 72 -17.09 3.49 -6.37
CA ILE A 72 -16.59 2.14 -6.12
C ILE A 72 -15.47 2.18 -5.09
N ILE A 73 -15.58 1.40 -4.02
CA ILE A 73 -14.54 1.25 -3.00
C ILE A 73 -14.09 -0.20 -2.98
N CYS A 74 -12.80 -0.45 -3.19
CA CYS A 74 -12.20 -1.77 -3.20
C CYS A 74 -11.20 -1.91 -2.04
N GLY A 75 -11.41 -2.93 -1.21
CA GLY A 75 -10.43 -3.42 -0.26
C GLY A 75 -9.18 -4.00 -0.96
N PRO A 76 -8.26 -4.60 -0.18
CA PRO A 76 -7.00 -5.13 -0.70
C PRO A 76 -7.18 -6.16 -1.82
N CYS A 77 -6.82 -5.77 -3.05
CA CYS A 77 -6.78 -6.65 -4.21
C CYS A 77 -5.35 -7.16 -4.40
N LYS A 78 -5.12 -8.46 -4.16
CA LYS A 78 -3.81 -9.11 -4.26
C LYS A 78 -3.20 -8.98 -5.65
N GLY A 79 -4.00 -8.99 -6.70
CA GLY A 79 -3.55 -8.92 -8.09
C GLY A 79 -3.96 -7.63 -8.78
N SER A 80 -4.64 -7.78 -9.92
CA SER A 80 -5.06 -6.66 -10.75
C SER A 80 -6.46 -6.15 -10.40
N LEU A 81 -6.58 -4.83 -10.31
CA LEU A 81 -7.82 -4.11 -10.47
C LEU A 81 -7.83 -3.54 -11.90
N PHE A 82 -8.71 -4.04 -12.75
CA PHE A 82 -8.76 -3.68 -14.16
C PHE A 82 -10.12 -3.05 -14.52
N LEU A 83 -10.09 -1.81 -15.00
CA LEU A 83 -11.26 -1.07 -15.46
C LEU A 83 -11.28 -1.00 -16.99
N ARG A 84 -12.41 -1.31 -17.62
CA ARG A 84 -12.61 -1.19 -19.07
C ARG A 84 -13.92 -0.49 -19.39
N ASP A 85 -13.91 0.37 -20.41
CA ASP A 85 -15.12 1.00 -20.95
C ASP A 85 -15.95 1.78 -19.90
N CYS A 86 -15.30 2.27 -18.85
CA CYS A 86 -15.97 2.93 -17.72
C CYS A 86 -16.03 4.45 -17.90
N LYS A 87 -17.09 5.08 -17.36
CA LYS A 87 -17.26 6.54 -17.47
C LYS A 87 -17.74 7.17 -16.17
N ASN A 88 -17.19 8.33 -15.83
CA ASN A 88 -17.57 9.12 -14.65
C ASN A 88 -17.53 8.26 -13.37
N LEU A 89 -16.36 7.72 -13.03
CA LEU A 89 -16.18 6.89 -11.84
C LEU A 89 -15.36 7.61 -10.79
N LEU A 90 -15.77 7.44 -9.53
CA LEU A 90 -14.94 7.70 -8.36
C LEU A 90 -14.54 6.35 -7.77
N ILE A 91 -13.24 6.02 -7.81
CA ILE A 91 -12.72 4.77 -7.27
C ILE A 91 -11.74 5.01 -6.13
N LEU A 92 -11.90 4.25 -5.05
CA LEU A 92 -10.94 4.14 -3.96
C LEU A 92 -10.43 2.71 -3.96
N ALA A 93 -9.13 2.49 -4.12
CA ALA A 93 -8.64 1.13 -4.26
C ALA A 93 -7.25 0.90 -3.67
N ILE A 94 -7.08 -0.31 -3.13
CA ILE A 94 -5.80 -0.89 -2.73
C ILE A 94 -5.57 -2.08 -3.65
N CYS A 95 -4.52 -2.06 -4.46
CA CYS A 95 -4.23 -3.17 -5.37
C CYS A 95 -2.74 -3.39 -5.58
N GLN A 96 -2.37 -4.58 -6.03
CA GLN A 96 -1.00 -4.79 -6.51
C GLN A 96 -0.79 -4.06 -7.83
N GLN A 97 -1.69 -4.27 -8.80
CA GLN A 97 -1.65 -3.67 -10.13
C GLN A 97 -2.96 -2.93 -10.43
N PHE A 98 -2.84 -1.69 -10.91
CA PHE A 98 -3.96 -0.88 -11.38
C PHE A 98 -3.88 -0.73 -12.89
N ARG A 99 -4.92 -1.15 -13.61
CA ARG A 99 -4.97 -1.08 -15.07
C ARG A 99 -6.27 -0.43 -15.52
N THR A 100 -6.20 0.39 -16.56
CA THR A 100 -7.39 0.95 -17.22
C THR A 100 -7.27 0.87 -18.72
N ARG A 101 -8.41 0.68 -19.38
CA ARG A 101 -8.55 0.80 -20.83
C ARG A 101 -9.86 1.50 -21.16
N ASP A 102 -9.87 2.40 -22.14
CA ASP A 102 -11.10 3.01 -22.67
C ASP A 102 -11.97 3.73 -21.61
N CYS A 103 -11.34 4.31 -20.58
CA CYS A 103 -12.06 4.97 -19.49
C CYS A 103 -12.13 6.50 -19.65
N ARG A 104 -13.25 7.14 -19.27
CA ARG A 104 -13.42 8.61 -19.38
C ARG A 104 -13.86 9.20 -18.05
N HIS A 105 -13.22 10.29 -17.63
CA HIS A 105 -13.48 10.97 -16.35
C HIS A 105 -13.36 10.03 -15.13
N LEU A 106 -12.23 9.34 -15.04
CA LEU A 106 -11.93 8.45 -13.91
C LEU A 106 -11.18 9.22 -12.83
N ASN A 107 -11.73 9.25 -11.61
CA ASN A 107 -11.06 9.79 -10.43
C ASN A 107 -10.65 8.63 -9.51
N ALA A 108 -9.35 8.40 -9.34
CA ALA A 108 -8.82 7.32 -8.53
C ALA A 108 -8.07 7.82 -7.30
N HIS A 109 -8.55 7.47 -6.12
CA HIS A 109 -7.78 7.50 -4.88
C HIS A 109 -7.11 6.14 -4.72
N LEU A 110 -5.79 6.08 -4.90
CA LEU A 110 -5.11 4.83 -5.16
C LEU A 110 -4.00 4.55 -4.15
N PHE A 111 -3.94 3.29 -3.72
CA PHE A 111 -2.74 2.64 -3.22
C PHE A 111 -2.40 1.52 -4.19
N CYS A 112 -1.27 1.63 -4.88
CA CYS A 112 -0.86 0.64 -5.88
C CYS A 112 0.58 0.22 -5.65
N THR A 113 0.83 -1.07 -5.51
CA THR A 113 2.20 -1.52 -5.25
C THR A 113 3.09 -1.35 -6.48
N THR A 114 2.58 -1.59 -7.68
CA THR A 114 3.31 -1.35 -8.94
C THR A 114 2.95 0.03 -9.53
N CYS A 115 3.66 0.45 -10.57
CA CYS A 115 3.27 1.60 -11.36
C CYS A 115 1.87 1.35 -11.97
N PRO A 116 0.88 2.23 -11.72
CA PRO A 116 -0.41 2.15 -12.40
C PRO A 116 -0.24 2.30 -13.92
N THR A 117 -0.99 1.56 -14.71
CA THR A 117 -0.93 1.62 -16.17
C THR A 117 -2.26 2.06 -16.75
N ILE A 118 -2.25 3.01 -17.68
CA ILE A 118 -3.45 3.46 -18.38
C ILE A 118 -3.27 3.37 -19.90
N GLU A 119 -4.36 3.06 -20.59
CA GLU A 119 -4.49 3.03 -22.05
C GLU A 119 -5.83 3.67 -22.40
N GLU A 120 -5.87 4.53 -23.41
CA GLU A 120 -7.06 5.25 -23.87
C GLU A 120 -7.91 5.76 -22.69
N THR A 121 -7.30 6.43 -21.72
CA THR A 121 -7.98 6.78 -20.46
C THR A 121 -7.71 8.20 -20.00
N ASP A 122 -8.77 8.90 -19.57
CA ASP A 122 -8.68 10.17 -18.82
C ASP A 122 -8.75 9.91 -17.31
N LEU A 123 -7.60 10.01 -16.63
CA LEU A 123 -7.40 9.72 -15.22
C LEU A 123 -7.01 10.97 -14.42
N GLU A 124 -7.68 11.19 -13.29
CA GLU A 124 -7.18 11.98 -12.18
C GLU A 124 -6.81 11.05 -11.02
N VAL A 125 -5.55 11.06 -10.60
CA VAL A 125 -5.06 10.17 -9.55
C VAL A 125 -4.62 10.95 -8.31
N ALA A 126 -4.99 10.45 -7.14
CA ALA A 126 -4.70 11.02 -5.83
C ALA A 126 -4.27 9.91 -4.86
N PRO A 127 -3.57 10.25 -3.76
CA PRO A 127 -3.22 9.24 -2.76
C PRO A 127 -4.49 8.72 -2.06
N LEU A 128 -4.52 7.42 -1.76
CA LEU A 128 -5.56 6.82 -0.95
C LEU A 128 -5.34 7.10 0.55
N LEU A 129 -6.40 7.55 1.22
CA LEU A 129 -6.45 7.79 2.67
C LEU A 129 -7.68 7.10 3.27
N LEU A 130 -7.80 5.79 3.03
CA LEU A 130 -8.90 4.97 3.51
C LEU A 130 -8.51 4.26 4.81
N ASN A 131 -9.44 4.13 5.75
CA ASN A 131 -9.25 3.27 6.90
C ASN A 131 -10.58 2.67 7.35
N TYR A 132 -10.58 1.39 7.70
CA TYR A 132 -11.70 0.67 8.29
C TYR A 132 -11.20 -0.50 9.14
N CYS A 133 -12.06 -1.04 10.00
CA CYS A 133 -11.70 -2.16 10.87
C CYS A 133 -11.32 -3.41 10.06
N GLY A 134 -10.17 -4.01 10.35
CA GLY A 134 -9.68 -5.21 9.65
C GLY A 134 -8.84 -4.94 8.41
N LEU A 135 -8.76 -3.69 7.92
CA LEU A 135 -8.01 -3.35 6.71
C LEU A 135 -6.54 -3.81 6.75
N GLN A 136 -5.84 -3.58 7.87
CA GLN A 136 -4.44 -4.00 8.03
C GLN A 136 -4.27 -5.52 7.90
N SER A 137 -5.17 -6.29 8.51
CA SER A 137 -5.15 -7.75 8.44
C SER A 137 -5.45 -8.25 7.03
N GLN A 138 -6.38 -7.60 6.32
CA GLN A 138 -6.68 -7.91 4.92
C GLN A 138 -5.51 -7.56 3.99
N MET A 139 -4.83 -6.43 4.19
CA MET A 139 -3.62 -6.09 3.43
C MET A 139 -2.53 -7.14 3.63
N HIS A 140 -2.32 -7.56 4.88
CA HIS A 140 -1.36 -8.61 5.21
C HIS A 140 -1.73 -9.95 4.54
N ALA A 141 -3.01 -10.36 4.61
CA ALA A 141 -3.49 -11.58 3.96
C ALA A 141 -3.36 -11.55 2.43
N ALA A 142 -3.57 -10.38 1.82
CA ALA A 142 -3.36 -10.16 0.39
C ALA A 142 -1.88 -10.06 -0.01
N GLY A 143 -0.94 -10.07 0.95
CA GLY A 143 0.49 -9.90 0.69
C GLY A 143 0.88 -8.47 0.27
N ILE A 144 0.03 -7.48 0.57
CA ILE A 144 0.26 -6.08 0.20
C ILE A 144 1.01 -5.38 1.32
N SER A 145 2.25 -4.99 1.02
CA SER A 145 3.05 -4.19 1.94
C SER A 145 2.54 -2.75 2.04
N PRO A 146 2.39 -2.18 3.25
CA PRO A 146 2.04 -0.77 3.44
C PRO A 146 3.16 0.20 3.01
N PHE A 147 4.38 -0.31 2.82
CA PHE A 147 5.57 0.46 2.44
C PHE A 147 5.86 0.42 0.92
N SER A 148 5.02 -0.26 0.14
CA SER A 148 5.15 -0.34 -1.32
C SER A 148 3.98 0.38 -1.98
N ASN A 149 4.15 1.68 -2.25
CA ASN A 149 3.10 2.50 -2.86
C ASN A 149 3.64 3.41 -3.97
N ARG A 150 3.19 3.17 -5.20
CA ARG A 150 3.58 3.85 -6.43
C ARG A 150 2.39 4.52 -7.14
N TRP A 151 1.34 4.86 -6.39
CA TRP A 151 0.09 5.45 -6.92
C TRP A 151 0.28 6.64 -7.89
N ASN A 152 1.36 7.43 -7.72
CA ASN A 152 1.66 8.60 -8.53
C ASN A 152 2.62 8.36 -9.70
N GLN A 153 3.11 7.13 -9.89
CA GLN A 153 4.04 6.75 -10.96
C GLN A 153 3.27 6.10 -12.11
N VAL A 154 2.32 6.86 -12.69
CA VAL A 154 1.43 6.33 -13.73
C VAL A 154 2.18 6.23 -15.05
N HIS A 155 2.10 5.06 -15.69
CA HIS A 155 2.56 4.84 -17.06
C HIS A 155 1.37 4.92 -18.02
N ASN A 156 1.43 5.84 -18.98
CA ASN A 156 0.41 6.02 -20.01
C ASN A 156 0.90 5.45 -21.33
N PHE A 157 0.26 4.36 -21.80
CA PHE A 157 0.61 3.70 -23.05
C PHE A 157 0.14 4.48 -24.29
N THR A 158 -0.83 5.37 -24.14
CA THR A 158 -1.44 6.16 -25.23
C THR A 158 -1.48 7.64 -24.87
N PRO A 159 -0.32 8.32 -24.80
CA PRO A 159 -0.21 9.70 -24.35
C PRO A 159 -0.95 10.71 -25.25
N ASP A 160 -1.23 10.36 -26.51
CA ASP A 160 -1.91 11.24 -27.46
C ASP A 160 -3.43 11.31 -27.24
N SER A 161 -4.02 10.27 -26.64
CA SER A 161 -5.47 10.08 -26.53
C SER A 161 -5.97 9.92 -25.08
N GLY A 162 -5.09 9.52 -24.15
CA GLY A 162 -5.36 9.45 -22.72
C GLY A 162 -4.64 10.55 -21.94
N LYS A 163 -5.30 11.13 -20.93
CA LYS A 163 -4.74 12.17 -20.06
C LYS A 163 -4.57 11.66 -18.64
N CYS A 164 -3.47 12.00 -17.98
CA CYS A 164 -3.26 11.68 -16.56
C CYS A 164 -2.86 12.93 -15.77
N ASN A 165 -3.66 13.26 -14.75
CA ASN A 165 -3.40 14.36 -13.83
C ASN A 165 -3.14 13.81 -12.42
N VAL A 166 -1.95 14.03 -11.87
CA VAL A 166 -1.57 13.61 -10.52
C VAL A 166 -1.83 14.73 -9.52
N ARG A 167 -2.73 14.51 -8.56
CA ARG A 167 -3.09 15.47 -7.50
C ARG A 167 -2.29 15.18 -6.23
N GLN A 168 -1.41 16.12 -5.84
CA GLN A 168 -0.58 15.98 -4.64
C GLN A 168 -1.25 16.48 -3.35
N ASN A 169 -2.35 17.25 -3.42
CA ASN A 169 -2.99 17.84 -2.25
C ASN A 169 -3.99 16.89 -1.57
N LEU A 170 -3.78 16.71 -0.26
CA LEU A 170 -4.50 15.83 0.67
C LEU A 170 -5.91 16.29 1.08
N ASN A 171 -6.41 17.39 0.50
CA ASN A 171 -7.73 17.89 0.85
C ASN A 171 -8.75 17.39 -0.19
N PRO A 172 -9.70 16.51 0.18
CA PRO A 172 -10.79 16.11 -0.72
C PRO A 172 -11.62 17.32 -1.20
N ARG A 173 -11.47 18.50 -0.57
CA ARG A 173 -12.13 19.76 -0.98
C ARG A 173 -11.56 20.45 -2.21
N ILE A 174 -10.64 19.86 -2.96
CA ILE A 174 -10.41 20.31 -4.35
C ILE A 174 -11.28 19.45 -5.27
N THR A 175 -12.56 19.76 -5.21
CA THR A 175 -13.60 19.28 -6.12
C THR A 175 -13.14 19.51 -7.55
N ASN A 176 -12.94 18.45 -8.33
CA ASN A 176 -13.22 18.60 -9.74
C ASN A 176 -14.74 18.68 -9.86
N SER A 177 -15.28 19.73 -10.48
CA SER A 177 -16.73 19.98 -10.57
C SER A 177 -17.50 18.76 -11.12
N PHE A 178 -16.83 17.98 -11.98
CA PHE A 178 -17.38 16.82 -12.70
C PHE A 178 -17.92 15.69 -11.81
N ASN A 179 -17.38 15.46 -10.61
CA ASN A 179 -17.77 14.33 -9.75
C ASN A 179 -18.31 14.77 -8.37
N SER A 180 -18.74 16.02 -8.24
CA SER A 180 -19.30 16.56 -6.99
C SER A 180 -20.46 15.72 -6.43
N HIS A 181 -21.33 15.20 -7.29
CA HIS A 181 -22.41 14.31 -6.88
C HIS A 181 -21.91 12.95 -6.33
N LEU A 182 -20.85 12.38 -6.90
CA LEU A 182 -20.25 11.13 -6.39
C LEU A 182 -19.55 11.34 -5.05
N ILE A 183 -18.92 12.50 -4.85
CA ILE A 183 -18.36 12.89 -3.56
C ILE A 183 -19.49 13.04 -2.52
N GLN A 184 -20.61 13.67 -2.88
CA GLN A 184 -21.78 13.74 -2.00
C GLN A 184 -22.34 12.36 -1.68
N LYS A 185 -22.41 11.43 -2.66
CA LYS A 185 -22.78 10.04 -2.40
C LYS A 185 -21.84 9.37 -1.41
N LEU A 186 -20.53 9.58 -1.57
CA LEU A 186 -19.54 9.06 -0.63
C LEU A 186 -19.75 9.63 0.78
N GLU A 187 -19.91 10.95 0.91
CA GLU A 187 -20.17 11.62 2.19
C GLU A 187 -21.47 11.13 2.84
N HIS A 188 -22.53 10.96 2.04
CA HIS A 188 -23.80 10.40 2.49
C HIS A 188 -23.66 8.93 2.93
N PHE A 189 -22.90 8.13 2.18
CA PHE A 189 -22.61 6.75 2.54
C PHE A 189 -21.79 6.68 3.85
N LEU A 190 -20.75 7.50 3.99
CA LEU A 190 -19.95 7.70 5.21
C LEU A 190 -20.82 8.03 6.42
N PHE A 191 -21.70 9.01 6.27
CA PHE A 191 -22.54 9.50 7.35
C PHE A 191 -23.56 8.46 7.84
N ASN A 192 -24.15 7.69 6.92
CA ASN A 192 -25.25 6.77 7.26
C ASN A 192 -24.80 5.36 7.66
N SER A 193 -23.52 5.03 7.46
CA SER A 193 -23.01 3.69 7.74
C SER A 193 -22.77 3.46 9.23
N LYS A 194 -23.86 3.22 9.98
CA LYS A 194 -23.80 2.96 11.43
C LYS A 194 -23.02 1.69 11.80
N ASN A 195 -23.02 0.69 10.91
CA ASN A 195 -22.36 -0.60 11.13
C ASN A 195 -20.89 -0.62 10.66
N TRP A 196 -20.50 0.34 9.83
CA TRP A 196 -19.19 0.35 9.19
C TRP A 196 -18.50 1.67 9.52
N GLN A 197 -17.62 1.65 10.51
CA GLN A 197 -16.74 2.78 10.76
C GLN A 197 -15.62 2.77 9.71
N PHE A 198 -15.82 3.51 8.63
CA PHE A 198 -14.78 3.86 7.70
C PHE A 198 -14.52 5.35 7.75
N SER A 199 -13.25 5.72 7.62
CA SER A 199 -12.81 7.11 7.50
C SER A 199 -12.09 7.27 6.18
N MET A 200 -12.48 8.29 5.43
CA MET A 200 -11.66 8.86 4.37
C MET A 200 -11.22 10.24 4.85
N GLY A 201 -9.92 10.51 4.95
CA GLY A 201 -9.53 11.76 5.60
C GLY A 201 -8.06 12.13 5.57
N ASN A 202 -7.77 13.28 6.18
CA ASN A 202 -6.48 13.96 6.15
C ASN A 202 -5.39 13.22 6.98
N LYS A 203 -4.18 13.80 7.02
CA LYS A 203 -2.95 13.23 7.60
C LYS A 203 -3.06 12.60 8.99
N ARG A 204 -4.06 12.97 9.80
CA ARG A 204 -4.27 12.42 11.15
C ARG A 204 -5.05 11.10 11.17
N GLU A 205 -5.80 10.79 10.12
CA GLU A 205 -6.74 9.66 10.09
C GLU A 205 -6.23 8.47 9.27
N SER A 206 -5.28 8.70 8.34
CA SER A 206 -4.66 7.60 7.59
C SER A 206 -3.74 6.79 8.50
N LYS A 207 -4.25 5.65 8.98
CA LYS A 207 -3.49 4.77 9.88
C LYS A 207 -2.43 3.94 9.16
N LEU A 208 -2.48 3.79 7.84
CA LEU A 208 -1.65 2.84 7.09
C LEU A 208 -0.86 3.47 5.93
N PHE A 209 -1.34 4.57 5.34
CA PHE A 209 -0.83 5.07 4.05
C PHE A 209 0.08 6.28 4.22
N VAL A 210 1.29 6.04 4.72
CA VAL A 210 2.27 7.09 5.01
C VAL A 210 2.77 7.81 3.74
N ALA A 211 2.81 7.11 2.60
CA ALA A 211 3.20 7.71 1.30
C ALA A 211 2.26 8.84 0.83
N GLY A 212 1.02 8.89 1.33
CA GLY A 212 0.11 10.02 1.09
C GLY A 212 0.49 11.27 1.89
N LEU A 213 1.19 11.14 3.02
CA LEU A 213 1.29 12.15 4.07
C LEU A 213 2.42 13.18 3.90
N GLY A 214 2.97 13.28 2.69
CA GLY A 214 3.98 14.28 2.33
C GLY A 214 5.36 13.71 2.06
N ILE A 215 5.48 12.75 1.13
CA ILE A 215 6.74 12.61 0.39
C ILE A 215 6.91 13.89 -0.43
N LYS A 216 7.55 14.90 0.16
CA LYS A 216 8.05 16.05 -0.59
C LYS A 216 9.26 15.52 -1.34
N LYS A 217 9.13 15.26 -2.65
CA LYS A 217 10.28 15.16 -3.54
C LYS A 217 10.99 16.51 -3.50
N GLY A 218 11.91 16.66 -2.57
CA GLY A 218 12.82 17.79 -2.52
C GLY A 218 14.07 17.40 -3.28
N GLU A 219 14.33 18.05 -4.41
CA GLU A 219 15.71 18.48 -4.63
C GLU A 219 16.07 19.30 -3.40
N GLY A 220 17.15 18.94 -2.71
CA GLY A 220 17.58 19.65 -1.51
C GLY A 220 17.74 21.12 -1.83
N GLN A 221 16.75 21.94 -1.48
CA GLN A 221 16.89 23.38 -1.53
C GLN A 221 17.79 23.74 -0.35
N ASN A 222 19.03 24.10 -0.70
CA ASN A 222 20.12 24.54 0.15
C ASN A 222 20.74 23.40 1.00
N GLY A 223 22.06 23.25 0.90
CA GLY A 223 22.87 22.17 1.48
C GLY A 223 22.95 22.13 3.02
N GLU A 224 21.83 22.32 3.71
CA GLU A 224 21.73 22.30 5.17
C GLU A 224 20.98 21.08 5.73
N GLU A 225 20.38 20.23 4.88
CA GLU A 225 19.67 19.02 5.31
C GLU A 225 20.60 17.80 5.43
N GLU A 226 20.51 17.09 6.54
CA GLU A 226 21.15 15.80 6.76
C GLU A 226 20.31 14.67 6.15
N LYS A 227 21.00 13.68 5.59
CA LYS A 227 20.38 12.47 5.03
C LYS A 227 20.54 11.32 6.01
N PHE A 228 19.52 10.49 6.13
CA PHE A 228 19.53 9.31 6.98
C PHE A 228 18.91 8.13 6.23
N LEU A 229 19.47 6.95 6.46
CA LEU A 229 18.91 5.67 6.02
C LEU A 229 18.61 4.84 7.26
N LEU A 230 17.33 4.57 7.49
CA LEU A 230 16.85 3.77 8.61
C LEU A 230 16.44 2.39 8.11
N LEU A 231 16.99 1.33 8.71
CA LEU A 231 16.63 -0.05 8.45
C LEU A 231 15.82 -0.60 9.63
N ILE A 232 14.62 -1.11 9.35
CA ILE A 232 13.73 -1.74 10.31
C ILE A 232 13.60 -3.21 9.95
N GLN A 233 13.89 -4.10 10.91
CA GLN A 233 13.91 -5.54 10.71
C GLN A 233 13.14 -6.27 11.80
N PRO A 234 12.59 -7.47 11.53
CA PRO A 234 12.12 -8.37 12.56
C PRO A 234 13.25 -8.77 13.54
N PRO A 235 12.92 -9.12 14.80
CA PRO A 235 13.90 -9.56 15.79
C PRO A 235 14.54 -10.91 15.39
N PRO A 236 15.75 -11.23 15.92
CA PRO A 236 16.56 -12.37 15.47
C PRO A 236 15.94 -13.77 15.55
N ASN A 237 14.92 -13.95 16.38
CA ASN A 237 14.32 -15.26 16.65
C ASN A 237 12.91 -15.42 16.07
N GLU A 238 12.37 -14.41 15.39
CA GLU A 238 11.08 -14.53 14.70
C GLU A 238 11.32 -14.70 13.21
N ASN A 239 11.18 -15.94 12.71
CA ASN A 239 10.96 -16.15 11.29
C ASN A 239 9.58 -15.57 10.97
N SER A 240 9.53 -14.50 10.17
CA SER A 240 8.31 -13.78 9.77
C SER A 240 7.28 -14.61 8.99
N SER A 241 7.49 -15.93 8.88
CA SER A 241 6.58 -16.92 8.30
C SER A 241 5.45 -17.37 9.21
N GLU A 242 5.49 -17.07 10.51
CA GLU A 242 4.34 -17.30 11.39
C GLU A 242 3.29 -16.19 11.20
N SER A 243 2.03 -16.59 10.99
CA SER A 243 0.90 -15.73 10.57
C SER A 243 0.62 -14.51 11.46
N GLY A 244 1.16 -14.46 12.69
CA GLY A 244 1.08 -13.31 13.59
C GLY A 244 2.31 -12.39 13.63
N GLY A 245 3.51 -12.92 13.34
CA GLY A 245 4.77 -12.17 13.49
C GLY A 245 4.93 -11.07 12.44
N GLY A 246 4.59 -11.37 11.18
CA GLY A 246 4.64 -10.38 10.09
C GLY A 246 3.71 -9.19 10.32
N MET A 247 2.50 -9.41 10.85
CA MET A 247 1.54 -8.34 11.08
C MET A 247 2.01 -7.37 12.18
N ARG A 248 2.58 -7.89 13.27
CA ARG A 248 3.14 -7.06 14.35
C ARG A 248 4.36 -6.26 13.89
N PHE A 249 5.26 -6.88 13.12
CA PHE A 249 6.39 -6.20 12.49
C PHE A 249 5.95 -4.98 11.68
N TYR A 250 4.95 -5.12 10.81
CA TYR A 250 4.43 -4.00 10.03
C TYR A 250 3.74 -2.94 10.90
N ALA A 251 2.96 -3.36 11.91
CA ALA A 251 2.28 -2.43 12.81
C ALA A 251 3.28 -1.51 13.53
N GLU A 252 4.32 -2.09 14.14
CA GLU A 252 5.38 -1.33 14.81
C GLU A 252 6.16 -0.47 13.81
N SER A 253 6.52 -1.00 12.65
CA SER A 253 7.25 -0.26 11.59
C SER A 253 6.48 0.99 11.13
N ILE A 254 5.15 0.88 10.95
CA ILE A 254 4.28 2.02 10.64
C ILE A 254 4.28 3.02 11.79
N GLY A 255 4.25 2.55 13.05
CA GLY A 255 4.38 3.38 14.25
C GLY A 255 5.66 4.22 14.23
N ILE A 256 6.81 3.58 13.98
CA ILE A 256 8.11 4.26 13.83
C ILE A 256 8.02 5.35 12.77
N THR A 257 7.50 5.01 11.59
CA THR A 257 7.44 5.95 10.45
C THR A 257 6.54 7.15 10.77
N LYS A 258 5.41 6.93 11.45
CA LYS A 258 4.50 8.00 11.86
C LYS A 258 5.11 8.96 12.88
N GLU A 259 5.83 8.44 13.85
CA GLU A 259 6.53 9.29 14.81
C GLU A 259 7.60 10.14 14.13
N LEU A 260 8.34 9.56 13.19
CA LEU A 260 9.36 10.27 12.41
C LEU A 260 8.78 11.41 11.57
N ILE A 261 7.71 11.17 10.81
CA ILE A 261 7.08 12.22 9.97
C ILE A 261 6.37 13.33 10.76
N ASN A 262 6.18 13.14 12.06
CA ASN A 262 5.62 14.12 12.97
C ASN A 262 6.69 15.00 13.63
N LEU A 263 7.98 14.62 13.51
CA LEU A 263 9.08 15.49 13.91
C LEU A 263 9.16 16.70 12.97
N GLU A 264 9.46 17.86 13.55
CA GLU A 264 9.62 19.09 12.81
C GLU A 264 10.80 19.03 11.83
N GLY A 265 10.59 19.45 10.59
CA GLY A 265 11.62 19.47 9.54
C GLY A 265 11.95 18.11 8.92
N ILE A 266 11.46 17.00 9.48
CA ILE A 266 11.68 15.67 8.91
C ILE A 266 10.82 15.46 7.65
N LYS A 267 11.46 14.94 6.61
CA LYS A 267 10.84 14.53 5.34
C LYS A 267 11.17 13.06 5.08
N LEU A 268 10.13 12.28 4.77
CA LEU A 268 10.31 10.91 4.28
C LEU A 268 10.45 10.95 2.76
N ALA A 269 11.63 10.63 2.25
CA ALA A 269 11.98 10.71 0.84
C ALA A 269 11.57 9.46 0.07
N ALA A 270 11.81 8.29 0.65
CA ALA A 270 11.48 6.99 0.06
C ALA A 270 11.25 5.95 1.15
N MET A 271 10.54 4.89 0.77
CA MET A 271 10.27 3.72 1.58
C MET A 271 10.38 2.48 0.70
N HIS A 272 10.98 1.43 1.24
CA HIS A 272 11.14 0.16 0.56
C HIS A 272 10.84 -0.98 1.51
N ASP A 273 10.15 -2.00 1.01
CA ASP A 273 9.94 -3.27 1.71
C ASP A 273 10.55 -4.40 0.89
N ILE A 274 11.48 -5.13 1.51
CA ILE A 274 12.45 -5.98 0.83
C ILE A 274 12.51 -7.33 1.55
N ASP A 275 12.02 -8.37 0.87
CA ASP A 275 12.26 -9.79 1.20
C ASP A 275 13.67 -10.26 0.78
N MET A 276 14.67 -10.15 1.64
CA MET A 276 16.06 -10.54 1.37
C MET A 276 16.22 -12.03 1.03
N LYS A 277 16.93 -12.32 -0.06
CA LYS A 277 17.39 -13.66 -0.43
C LYS A 277 18.75 -13.97 0.19
N GLN A 278 19.12 -15.26 0.21
CA GLN A 278 20.42 -15.71 0.68
C GLN A 278 21.55 -15.04 -0.13
N GLY A 279 22.58 -14.51 0.55
CA GLY A 279 23.71 -13.84 -0.10
C GLY A 279 23.49 -12.36 -0.41
N GLU A 280 22.26 -11.84 -0.33
CA GLU A 280 21.98 -10.43 -0.68
C GLU A 280 22.47 -9.46 0.40
N TRP A 281 22.53 -9.89 1.65
CA TRP A 281 23.05 -9.07 2.74
C TRP A 281 24.50 -8.68 2.51
N GLU A 282 25.31 -9.65 2.09
CA GLU A 282 26.73 -9.47 1.80
C GLU A 282 26.95 -8.38 0.74
N ASN A 283 26.04 -8.25 -0.23
CA ASN A 283 26.10 -7.24 -1.28
C ASN A 283 25.75 -5.83 -0.79
N ILE A 284 24.79 -5.71 0.14
CA ILE A 284 24.38 -4.41 0.73
C ILE A 284 25.51 -3.82 1.58
N ILE A 285 26.25 -4.69 2.28
CA ILE A 285 27.23 -4.31 3.31
C ILE A 285 28.63 -4.04 2.72
N CYS A 286 28.84 -4.24 1.42
CA CYS A 286 30.16 -4.22 0.75
C CYS A 286 31.06 -3.01 1.11
N GLY A 287 31.85 -3.19 2.17
CA GLY A 287 33.10 -2.51 2.49
C GLY A 287 34.20 -3.57 2.56
N LYS A 288 35.36 -3.28 1.99
CA LYS A 288 36.48 -4.24 1.89
C LYS A 288 36.90 -4.71 3.29
N LYS A 289 36.89 -6.04 3.46
CA LYS A 289 37.30 -6.83 4.64
C LYS A 289 36.30 -6.85 5.79
N GLU A 290 35.94 -8.08 6.15
CA GLU A 290 35.31 -8.48 7.40
C GLU A 290 36.02 -7.79 8.59
N ASN A 291 35.49 -6.66 9.03
CA ASN A 291 35.71 -6.22 10.39
C ASN A 291 34.54 -6.72 11.22
N ASN A 292 34.85 -7.31 12.38
CA ASN A 292 33.95 -7.88 13.38
C ASN A 292 32.87 -6.91 13.93
N ASN A 293 32.70 -5.72 13.34
CA ASN A 293 31.69 -4.71 13.66
C ASN A 293 30.39 -4.84 12.84
N LEU A 294 30.23 -5.86 11.99
CA LEU A 294 29.00 -6.06 11.19
C LEU A 294 27.71 -6.15 12.04
N LYS A 295 27.78 -6.71 13.26
CA LYS A 295 26.64 -6.74 14.20
C LYS A 295 26.19 -5.34 14.65
N ASN A 296 27.08 -4.35 14.61
CA ASN A 296 26.76 -2.99 15.05
C ASN A 296 25.98 -2.23 13.95
N ILE A 297 26.35 -2.41 12.68
CA ILE A 297 25.81 -1.65 11.54
C ILE A 297 24.35 -2.02 11.19
N ILE A 298 23.98 -3.29 11.32
CA ILE A 298 22.70 -3.83 10.79
C ILE A 298 21.95 -4.71 11.79
N GLY A 299 22.55 -5.05 12.93
CA GLY A 299 21.92 -5.84 14.00
C GLY A 299 21.78 -7.33 13.67
N ASN A 300 20.92 -7.67 12.71
CA ASN A 300 20.62 -9.04 12.28
C ASN A 300 20.59 -9.15 10.75
N LYS A 301 20.70 -10.37 10.21
CA LYS A 301 20.46 -10.70 8.79
C LYS A 301 19.05 -11.26 8.63
N SER A 302 18.03 -10.40 8.75
CA SER A 302 16.64 -10.84 8.56
C SER A 302 16.31 -11.08 7.08
N ARG A 303 15.35 -11.98 6.81
CA ARG A 303 14.74 -12.13 5.48
C ARG A 303 13.83 -10.97 5.13
N LYS A 304 13.42 -10.13 6.08
CA LYS A 304 12.53 -8.98 5.86
C LYS A 304 13.21 -7.69 6.29
N ILE A 305 13.20 -6.67 5.45
CA ILE A 305 13.70 -5.33 5.78
C ILE A 305 12.70 -4.29 5.27
N VAL A 306 12.33 -3.35 6.13
CA VAL A 306 11.77 -2.06 5.71
C VAL A 306 12.87 -1.01 5.77
N ALA A 307 13.14 -0.33 4.66
CA ALA A 307 14.12 0.76 4.59
C ALA A 307 13.41 2.09 4.39
N LEU A 308 13.78 3.10 5.18
CA LEU A 308 13.24 4.45 5.11
C LEU A 308 14.36 5.44 4.82
N GLU A 309 14.18 6.25 3.78
CA GLU A 309 15.06 7.37 3.49
C GLU A 309 14.49 8.66 4.06
N ILE A 310 15.28 9.33 4.88
CA ILE A 310 14.82 10.45 5.69
C ILE A 310 15.76 11.64 5.45
N TYR A 311 15.17 12.81 5.23
CA TYR A 311 15.88 14.10 5.27
C TYR A 311 15.43 14.87 6.49
N GLY A 312 16.38 15.53 7.16
CA GLY A 312 16.10 16.31 8.35
C GLY A 312 17.05 17.48 8.54
N PRO A 313 16.71 18.46 9.38
CA PRO A 313 17.65 19.50 9.78
C PRO A 313 18.85 18.91 10.52
N LYS A 314 19.98 19.64 10.55
CA LYS A 314 21.17 19.23 11.30
C LYS A 314 20.84 18.90 12.76
N GLY A 315 21.40 17.80 13.27
CA GLY A 315 21.18 17.34 14.63
C GLY A 315 19.90 16.51 14.81
N SER A 316 19.26 16.09 13.72
CA SER A 316 18.09 15.20 13.77
C SER A 316 18.41 13.78 14.23
N GLN A 317 19.68 13.36 14.12
CA GLN A 317 20.12 11.98 14.40
C GLN A 317 19.67 11.48 15.77
N THR A 318 19.93 12.23 16.84
CA THR A 318 19.61 11.81 18.21
C THR A 318 18.12 11.57 18.41
N LYS A 319 17.27 12.45 17.86
CA LYS A 319 15.80 12.30 17.93
C LYS A 319 15.32 11.06 17.17
N ILE A 320 15.93 10.78 16.01
CA ILE A 320 15.61 9.59 15.22
C ILE A 320 16.03 8.33 15.99
N GLU A 321 17.21 8.31 16.60
CA GLU A 321 17.71 7.20 17.41
C GLU A 321 16.85 6.94 18.65
N GLU A 322 16.42 7.99 19.35
CA GLU A 322 15.51 7.89 20.50
C GLU A 322 14.19 7.19 20.12
N ILE A 323 13.60 7.57 18.98
CA ILE A 323 12.40 6.89 18.44
C ILE A 323 12.72 5.42 18.17
N CYS A 324 13.86 5.10 17.56
CA CYS A 324 14.23 3.73 17.21
C CYS A 324 14.47 2.81 18.43
N GLN A 325 14.90 3.37 19.56
CA GLN A 325 15.30 2.63 20.77
C GLN A 325 14.20 2.45 21.81
N GLN A 326 12.97 2.86 21.54
CA GLN A 326 11.83 2.71 22.46
C GLN A 326 11.60 1.24 22.84
N LYS A 327 11.78 0.91 24.14
CA LYS A 327 11.75 -0.47 24.68
C LYS A 327 10.40 -1.19 24.55
N GLU A 328 9.34 -0.45 24.25
CA GLU A 328 7.98 -0.98 24.10
C GLU A 328 7.81 -1.78 22.79
N ARG A 329 8.65 -1.50 21.78
CA ARG A 329 8.65 -2.16 20.48
C ARG A 329 9.45 -3.46 20.56
N LYS A 330 8.78 -4.59 20.33
CA LYS A 330 9.37 -5.92 20.49
C LYS A 330 9.41 -6.71 19.18
N ALA A 331 8.58 -6.34 18.21
CA ALA A 331 8.51 -6.97 16.90
C ALA A 331 9.42 -6.30 15.85
N THR A 332 10.20 -5.30 16.25
CA THR A 332 11.11 -4.55 15.37
C THR A 332 12.48 -4.31 15.99
N ASN A 333 13.49 -4.23 15.14
CA ASN A 333 14.84 -3.74 15.41
C ASN A 333 15.15 -2.67 14.37
N ALA A 334 15.10 -1.40 14.79
CA ALA A 334 15.27 -0.24 13.93
C ALA A 334 16.64 0.40 14.18
N ARG A 335 17.43 0.62 13.12
CA ARG A 335 18.78 1.19 13.21
C ARG A 335 19.12 2.11 12.05
N LEU A 336 19.79 3.21 12.36
CA LEU A 336 20.40 4.06 11.35
C LEU A 336 21.64 3.40 10.77
N VAL A 337 21.84 3.57 9.47
CA VAL A 337 23.06 3.20 8.77
C VAL A 337 24.09 4.30 8.95
N ASP A 338 25.32 3.93 9.31
CA ASP A 338 26.44 4.86 9.45
C ASP A 338 26.65 5.68 8.17
N SER A 339 27.00 6.95 8.34
CA SER A 339 27.16 7.91 7.23
C SER A 339 28.15 7.45 6.16
N GLU A 340 29.24 6.76 6.55
CA GLU A 340 30.24 6.18 5.65
C GLU A 340 29.64 5.13 4.69
N HIS A 341 28.67 4.35 5.16
CA HIS A 341 28.12 3.20 4.43
C HIS A 341 26.76 3.50 3.78
N MET A 342 26.13 4.62 4.15
CA MET A 342 24.77 4.98 3.74
C MET A 342 24.57 4.97 2.21
N GLU A 343 25.45 5.63 1.45
CA GLU A 343 25.29 5.76 -0.01
C GLU A 343 25.39 4.41 -0.72
N ASN A 344 26.31 3.54 -0.28
CA ASN A 344 26.46 2.20 -0.84
C ASN A 344 25.24 1.34 -0.51
N CYS A 345 24.83 1.32 0.76
CA CYS A 345 23.65 0.60 1.22
C CYS A 345 22.40 1.03 0.42
N ARG A 346 22.19 2.35 0.27
CA ARG A 346 21.10 2.92 -0.53
C ARG A 346 21.09 2.40 -1.96
N LYS A 347 22.23 2.48 -2.67
CA LYS A 347 22.35 2.02 -4.06
C LYS A 347 22.03 0.54 -4.22
N GLN A 348 22.49 -0.31 -3.30
CA GLN A 348 22.22 -1.74 -3.36
C GLN A 348 20.76 -2.07 -3.07
N LEU A 349 20.12 -1.39 -2.10
CA LEU A 349 18.69 -1.53 -1.83
C LEU A 349 17.85 -1.13 -3.05
N TYR A 350 18.20 -0.05 -3.73
CA TYR A 350 17.54 0.38 -4.97
C TYR A 350 17.65 -0.67 -6.06
N ARG A 351 18.86 -1.18 -6.30
CA ARG A 351 19.11 -2.24 -7.28
C ARG A 351 18.28 -3.49 -7.01
N LEU A 352 18.19 -3.91 -5.75
CA LEU A 352 17.34 -5.04 -5.35
C LEU A 352 15.86 -4.75 -5.60
N CYS A 353 15.40 -3.54 -5.30
CA CYS A 353 14.03 -3.12 -5.56
C CYS A 353 13.70 -3.12 -7.07
N GLU A 354 14.61 -2.64 -7.92
CA GLU A 354 14.43 -2.63 -9.38
C GLU A 354 14.31 -4.06 -9.93
N ILE A 355 15.22 -4.95 -9.55
CA ILE A 355 15.19 -6.37 -9.97
C ILE A 355 13.85 -7.02 -9.63
N ARG A 356 13.28 -6.71 -8.45
CA ARG A 356 12.02 -7.28 -7.98
C ARG A 356 10.78 -6.63 -8.58
N GLN A 357 10.93 -5.48 -9.24
CA GLN A 357 9.84 -4.81 -9.98
C GLN A 357 9.77 -5.28 -11.43
N SER A 358 10.87 -5.79 -11.99
CA SER A 358 10.95 -6.33 -13.34
C SER A 358 10.52 -7.80 -13.47
N ILE A 359 10.14 -8.42 -12.35
CA ILE A 359 9.63 -9.81 -12.25
C ILE A 359 8.18 -9.71 -11.80
#